data_AF-A0A2S6THL3-F1
#
_entry.id   AF-A0A2S6THL3-F1
#
_cell.length_a   1.000
_cell.length_b   1.000
_cell.length_c   1.000
_cell.angle_alpha   90.00
_cell.angle_beta   90.00
_cell.angle_gamma   90.00
#
_symmetry.space_group_name_H-M   'P 1'
#
loop_
_entity.id
_entity.type
_entity.pdbx_description
1 polymer ?
#
loop_
_entity_poly.entity_id
_entity_poly.type
_entity_poly.pdbx_seq_one_letter_code
_entity_poly.pdbx_strand_id
1 'polypeptide(L)' 'MTPTTITPVPCPDCGEAQNVPPGGFDPEAEPFGPVTCMVCGHAFTRDEYRAGYKARLAERDRRQ' A
#
# COMPACT_ATOMS: atom_id res chain seq x y z
N MET A 1 -1.82 -13.30 -16.87
CA MET A 1 -1.49 -12.19 -15.96
C MET A 1 -2.64 -12.06 -14.97
N THR A 2 -2.48 -12.59 -13.77
CA THR A 2 -3.45 -12.39 -12.69
C THR A 2 -3.45 -10.89 -12.36
N PRO A 3 -4.61 -10.21 -12.26
CA PRO A 3 -4.62 -8.82 -11.83
C PRO A 3 -4.11 -8.78 -10.40
N THR A 4 -2.87 -8.31 -10.20
CA THR A 4 -2.37 -7.97 -8.88
C THR A 4 -3.27 -6.85 -8.38
N THR A 5 -4.22 -7.21 -7.52
CA THR A 5 -5.17 -6.24 -6.98
C THR A 5 -4.37 -5.37 -6.02
N ILE A 6 -3.91 -4.22 -6.49
CA ILE A 6 -3.22 -3.23 -5.66
C ILE A 6 -4.25 -2.69 -4.68
N THR A 7 -4.08 -2.98 -3.40
CA THR A 7 -4.94 -2.41 -2.35
C THR A 7 -4.58 -0.94 -2.16
N PRO A 8 -5.55 0.00 -2.23
CA PRO A 8 -5.29 1.43 -2.14
C PRO A 8 -5.02 1.87 -0.68
N VAL A 9 -3.76 1.77 -0.26
CA VAL A 9 -3.29 2.22 1.05
C VAL A 9 -3.25 3.75 1.13
N PRO A 10 -3.93 4.40 2.08
CA PRO A 10 -3.85 5.86 2.25
C PRO A 10 -2.46 6.31 2.69
N CYS A 11 -1.99 7.42 2.15
CA CYS A 11 -0.80 8.12 2.63
C CYS A 11 -1.10 8.77 3.99
N PRO A 12 -0.22 8.60 5.00
CA PRO A 12 -0.41 9.23 6.31
C PRO A 12 -0.33 10.76 6.27
N ASP A 13 0.43 11.31 5.32
CA ASP A 13 0.70 12.75 5.26
C ASP A 13 -0.39 13.53 4.51
N CYS A 14 -0.89 12.98 3.39
CA CYS A 14 -1.85 13.68 2.52
C CYS A 14 -3.19 12.97 2.35
N GLY A 15 -3.38 11.77 2.92
CA GLY A 15 -4.62 11.00 2.85
C GLY A 15 -4.89 10.30 1.52
N GLU A 16 -4.22 10.70 0.44
CA GLU A 16 -4.37 10.12 -0.91
C GLU A 16 -3.81 8.70 -1.00
N ALA A 17 -4.41 7.85 -1.84
CA ALA A 17 -4.01 6.44 -2.01
C ALA A 17 -3.30 6.16 -3.34
N GLN A 18 -2.64 7.17 -3.90
CA GLN A 18 -1.93 7.09 -5.19
C GLN A 18 -0.46 6.72 -4.94
N ASN A 19 -0.20 5.44 -4.69
CA ASN A 19 1.13 4.93 -4.35
C ASN A 19 1.81 4.27 -5.55
N VAL A 20 3.14 4.35 -5.62
CA VAL A 20 3.96 3.65 -6.62
C VAL A 20 4.72 2.49 -5.95
N PRO A 21 4.23 1.25 -6.05
CA PRO A 21 4.99 0.08 -5.67
C PRO A 21 5.89 -0.41 -6.82
N PRO A 22 6.99 -1.15 -6.53
CA PRO A 22 7.80 -1.78 -7.57
C PRO A 22 7.06 -2.92 -8.27
N GLY A 23 7.58 -3.36 -9.43
CA GLY A 23 7.03 -4.51 -10.14
C GLY A 23 7.11 -5.78 -9.29
N GLY A 24 5.99 -6.52 -9.19
CA GLY A 24 5.92 -7.72 -8.36
C GLY A 24 5.97 -7.45 -6.86
N PHE A 25 5.64 -6.22 -6.43
CA PHE A 25 5.61 -5.84 -5.02
C PHE A 25 4.65 -6.70 -4.21
N ASP A 26 5.18 -7.24 -3.12
CA ASP A 26 4.42 -7.91 -2.07
C ASP A 26 4.65 -7.14 -0.75
N PRO A 27 3.59 -6.58 -0.13
CA PRO A 27 3.69 -5.87 1.14
C PRO A 27 4.26 -6.74 2.27
N GLU A 28 4.09 -8.07 2.18
CA GLU A 28 4.52 -9.02 3.19
C GLU A 28 5.92 -9.63 2.93
N ALA A 29 6.51 -9.40 1.75
CA ALA A 29 7.85 -9.91 1.40
C ALA A 29 9.00 -9.14 2.07
N GLU A 30 10.17 -9.79 2.13
CA GLU A 30 11.45 -9.20 2.54
C GLU A 30 12.51 -9.46 1.44
N PRO A 31 13.24 -8.43 0.96
CA PRO A 31 13.22 -7.03 1.39
C PRO A 31 11.93 -6.30 1.01
N PHE A 32 11.51 -5.34 1.85
CA PHE A 32 10.41 -4.44 1.52
C PHE A 32 10.82 -3.51 0.38
N GLY A 33 10.10 -3.57 -0.74
CA GLY A 33 10.33 -2.69 -1.89
C GLY A 33 9.97 -1.24 -1.57
N PRO A 34 10.64 -0.25 -2.18
CA PRO A 34 10.36 1.17 -1.94
C PRO A 34 8.96 1.52 -2.42
N VAL A 35 8.16 2.16 -1.57
CA VAL A 35 6.84 2.68 -1.95
C VAL A 35 6.78 4.17 -1.67
N THR A 36 6.26 4.94 -2.63
CA THR A 36 6.17 6.39 -2.51
C THR A 36 4.78 6.89 -2.90
N CYS A 37 4.27 7.90 -2.18
CA CYS A 37 3.05 8.60 -2.55
C CYS A 37 3.33 9.54 -3.74
N MET A 38 2.57 9.42 -4.83
CA MET A 38 2.72 10.29 -6.00
C MET A 38 2.26 11.73 -5.77
N VAL A 39 1.45 11.98 -4.74
CA VAL A 39 0.85 13.30 -4.51
C VAL A 39 1.79 14.20 -3.71
N CYS A 40 2.29 13.71 -2.57
CA CYS A 40 3.15 14.49 -1.68
C CYS A 40 4.61 14.03 -1.66
N GLY A 41 4.94 12.90 -2.30
CA GLY A 41 6.29 12.34 -2.29
C GLY A 41 6.68 11.58 -1.03
N HIS A 42 5.75 11.32 -0.10
CA HIS A 42 6.03 10.55 1.11
C HIS A 42 6.60 9.17 0.79
N ALA A 43 7.76 8.84 1.36
CA ALA A 43 8.37 7.52 1.23
C ALA A 43 7.91 6.65 2.40
N PHE A 44 7.16 5.60 2.09
CA PHE A 44 6.62 4.71 3.11
C PHE A 44 7.71 3.80 3.68
N THR A 45 7.70 3.67 4.99
CA THR A 45 8.31 2.52 5.66
C THR A 45 7.45 1.28 5.47
N ARG A 46 8.05 0.10 5.70
CA ARG A 46 7.33 -1.18 5.66
C ARG A 46 6.12 -1.18 6.60
N ASP A 47 6.33 -0.74 7.82
CA ASP A 47 5.33 -0.86 8.88
C ASP A 47 4.14 0.08 8.64
N GLU A 48 4.39 1.30 8.17
CA GLU A 48 3.33 2.23 7.75
C GLU A 48 2.48 1.63 6.64
N TYR A 49 3.13 1.12 5.58
CA TYR A 49 2.40 0.57 4.45
C TYR A 49 1.60 -0.68 4.85
N ARG A 50 2.20 -1.59 5.63
CA ARG A 50 1.52 -2.81 6.13
C ARG A 50 0.34 -2.49 7.03
N ALA A 51 0.45 -1.50 7.92
CA ALA A 51 -0.64 -1.09 8.79
C ALA A 51 -1.86 -0.63 7.97
N GLY A 52 -1.65 0.26 6.99
CA GLY A 52 -2.71 0.72 6.10
C GLY A 52 -3.25 -0.39 5.18
N TYR A 53 -2.39 -1.29 4.69
CA TYR A 53 -2.79 -2.45 3.90
C TYR A 53 -3.73 -3.39 4.68
N LYS A 54 -3.36 -3.75 5.92
CA LYS A 54 -4.18 -4.59 6.81
C LYS A 54 -5.53 -3.93 7.13
N ALA A 55 -5.55 -2.62 7.38
CA ALA A 55 -6.79 -1.88 7.61
C ALA A 55 -7.74 -1.96 6.40
N ARG A 56 -7.20 -1.80 5.18
CA ARG A 56 -7.98 -1.91 3.94
C ARG A 56 -8.50 -3.32 3.67
N LEU A 57 -7.70 -4.35 3.94
CA LEU A 57 -8.17 -5.73 3.84
C LEU A 57 -9.33 -6.00 4.82
N ALA A 58 -9.19 -5.57 6.07
CA ALA A 58 -10.25 -5.69 7.07
C ALA A 58 -11.51 -4.89 6.72
N GLU A 59 -11.40 -3.75 6.03
CA GLU A 59 -12.56 -3.03 5.48
C GLU A 59 -13.24 -3.79 4.34
N ARG A 60 -12.46 -4.42 3.45
CA ARG A 60 -13.00 -5.21 2.34
C ARG A 60 -13.73 -6.45 2.82
N ASP A 61 -13.17 -7.14 3.81
CA ASP A 61 -13.77 -8.35 4.38
C ASP A 61 -15.08 -8.04 5.13
N ARG A 62 -15.19 -6.85 5.74
CA ARG A 62 -16.44 -6.38 6.38
C ARG A 62 -17.55 -5.96 5.41
N ARG A 63 -17.21 -5.73 4.13
CA ARG A 63 -18.17 -5.32 3.08
C ARG A 63 -18.71 -6.52 2.29
N GLN A 64 -18.14 -7.70 2.50
CA GLN A 64 -18.62 -8.98 1.97
C GLN A 64 -19.58 -9.61 2.96
#